data_AF-A0A9P6YHD8-F1
#
_entry.id   AF-A0A9P6YHD8-F1
#
_cell.length_a   1.000
_cell.length_b   1.000
_cell.length_c   1.000
_cell.angle_alpha   90.00
_cell.angle_beta   90.00
_cell.angle_gamma   90.00
#
_symmetry.space_group_name_H-M   'P 1'
#
loop_
_entity.id
_entity.type
_entity.pdbx_description
1 polymer ?
#
loop_
_entity_poly.entity_id
_entity_poly.type
_entity_poly.pdbx_seq_one_letter_code
_entity_poly.pdbx_strand_id
1 'polypeptide(L)'
;MILDLEDKNYLQEGVFAEAGIEDMKVKNPIQFISPIPGKLVTYINTFNLTNVKDLRAELLKAQDWEINYSTDKNHDLDWAKHTIHSFVRLYESGNLKTVYKESWYNTRVWSLIDTIFDDLESLQVVR
;
A
#
# COMPACT_ATOMS: atom_id res chain seq x y z
N MET A 1 6.66 12.16 -8.33
CA MET A 1 6.11 12.77 -7.09
C MET A 1 4.61 12.57 -7.14
N ILE A 2 4.09 11.72 -6.28
CA ILE A 2 2.66 11.42 -6.22
C ILE A 2 2.08 12.32 -5.12
N LEU A 3 1.14 13.19 -5.47
CA LEU A 3 0.47 14.11 -4.55
C LEU A 3 -0.96 13.62 -4.31
N ASP A 4 -1.36 13.48 -3.05
CA ASP A 4 -2.77 13.24 -2.70
C ASP A 4 -3.53 14.57 -2.76
N LEU A 5 -4.11 14.91 -3.91
CA LEU A 5 -4.79 16.20 -4.11
C LEU A 5 -6.03 16.39 -3.21
N GLU A 6 -6.44 15.37 -2.43
CA GLU A 6 -7.47 15.48 -1.39
C GLU A 6 -6.89 15.76 0.02
N ASP A 7 -5.57 15.69 0.20
CA ASP A 7 -4.92 16.01 1.47
C ASP A 7 -5.04 17.51 1.78
N LYS A 8 -5.83 17.81 2.82
CA LYS A 8 -6.09 19.17 3.29
C LYS A 8 -4.85 19.83 3.91
N ASN A 9 -3.86 19.05 4.32
CA ASN A 9 -2.63 19.57 4.92
C ASN A 9 -1.86 20.44 3.90
N TYR A 10 -1.95 20.15 2.61
CA TYR A 10 -1.30 20.95 1.57
C TYR A 10 -1.75 22.41 1.56
N LEU A 11 -3.03 22.66 1.85
CA LEU A 11 -3.58 24.02 1.97
C LEU A 11 -3.29 24.62 3.35
N GLN A 12 -3.41 23.82 4.41
CA GLN A 12 -3.19 24.28 5.80
C GLN A 12 -1.74 24.70 6.04
N GLU A 13 -0.78 23.98 5.49
CA GLU A 13 0.65 24.25 5.59
C GLU A 13 1.15 25.23 4.50
N GLY A 14 0.25 25.74 3.65
CA GLY A 14 0.58 26.70 2.58
C GLY A 14 1.51 26.15 1.50
N VAL A 15 1.57 24.83 1.35
CA VAL A 15 2.44 24.14 0.35
C VAL A 15 1.94 24.44 -1.06
N PHE A 16 0.61 24.49 -1.25
CA PHE A 16 -0.02 24.85 -2.52
C PHE A 16 -1.16 25.85 -2.31
N ALA A 17 -1.47 26.63 -3.35
CA ALA A 17 -2.67 27.45 -3.40
C ALA A 17 -3.89 26.61 -3.85
N GLU A 18 -5.08 26.93 -3.36
CA GLU A 18 -6.34 26.24 -3.69
C GLU A 18 -6.56 26.13 -5.21
N ALA A 19 -6.44 27.26 -5.92
CA ALA A 19 -6.54 27.29 -7.38
C ALA A 19 -5.50 26.41 -8.09
N GLY A 20 -4.32 26.23 -7.48
CA GLY A 20 -3.28 25.33 -8.01
C GLY A 20 -3.66 23.86 -7.88
N ILE A 21 -4.25 23.47 -6.74
CA ILE A 21 -4.76 22.11 -6.54
C ILE A 21 -5.93 21.83 -7.50
N GLU A 22 -6.84 22.77 -7.68
CA GLU A 22 -7.96 22.63 -8.62
C GLU A 22 -7.49 22.44 -10.06
N ASP A 23 -6.53 23.25 -10.54
CA ASP A 23 -5.94 23.11 -11.88
C ASP A 23 -5.29 21.73 -12.07
N MET A 24 -4.60 21.21 -11.04
CA MET A 24 -4.00 19.86 -11.08
C MET A 24 -5.05 18.74 -11.15
N LYS A 25 -6.15 18.85 -10.40
CA LYS A 25 -7.26 17.88 -10.44
C LYS A 25 -7.92 17.82 -11.82
N VAL A 26 -8.07 18.97 -12.48
CA VAL A 26 -8.67 19.06 -13.82
C VAL A 26 -7.72 18.52 -14.89
N LYS A 27 -6.42 18.81 -14.78
CA LYS A 27 -5.43 18.36 -15.78
C LYS A 27 -5.07 16.88 -15.69
N ASN A 28 -5.10 16.31 -14.48
CA ASN A 28 -4.77 14.91 -14.23
C ASN A 28 -5.92 14.24 -13.44
N PRO A 29 -7.07 13.99 -14.09
CA PRO A 29 -8.17 13.32 -13.42
C PRO A 29 -7.74 11.92 -12.99
N ILE A 30 -7.82 11.63 -11.68
CA ILE A 30 -7.60 10.29 -11.15
C ILE A 30 -8.73 9.40 -11.65
N GLN A 31 -8.44 8.54 -12.62
CA GLN A 31 -9.39 7.53 -13.09
C GLN A 31 -9.17 6.23 -12.31
N PHE A 32 -10.08 5.93 -11.39
CA PHE A 32 -10.19 4.59 -10.82
C PHE A 32 -10.88 3.69 -11.85
N ILE A 33 -10.12 2.84 -12.52
CA ILE A 33 -10.62 2.02 -13.63
C ILE A 33 -11.48 0.85 -13.12
N SER A 34 -11.21 0.37 -11.90
CA SER A 34 -11.99 -0.70 -11.23
C SER A 34 -11.68 -0.73 -9.72
N PRO A 35 -12.66 -0.99 -8.85
CA PRO A 35 -12.42 -1.15 -7.42
C PRO A 35 -11.55 -2.38 -7.11
N ILE A 36 -10.81 -2.31 -6.00
CA ILE A 36 -10.04 -3.44 -5.48
C ILE A 36 -10.98 -4.65 -5.27
N PRO A 37 -10.60 -5.87 -5.69
CA PRO A 37 -11.43 -7.05 -5.49
C PRO A 37 -11.83 -7.26 -4.02
N GLY A 38 -13.12 -7.45 -3.75
CA GLY A 38 -13.63 -7.56 -2.37
C GLY A 38 -13.00 -8.70 -1.55
N LYS A 39 -12.58 -9.80 -2.22
CA LYS A 39 -11.81 -10.88 -1.60
C LYS A 39 -10.46 -10.38 -1.06
N LEU A 40 -9.75 -9.58 -1.84
CA LEU A 40 -8.46 -9.00 -1.46
C LEU A 40 -8.65 -8.01 -0.31
N VAL A 41 -9.66 -7.14 -0.38
CA VAL A 41 -10.01 -6.21 0.72
C VAL A 41 -10.28 -6.98 2.02
N THR A 42 -11.11 -8.02 1.96
CA THR A 42 -11.44 -8.85 3.11
C THR A 42 -10.20 -9.51 3.70
N TYR A 43 -9.30 -9.99 2.84
CA TYR A 43 -8.05 -10.62 3.24
C TYR A 43 -7.08 -9.63 3.87
N ILE A 44 -6.84 -8.46 3.26
CA ILE A 44 -5.98 -7.41 3.85
C ILE A 44 -6.52 -6.97 5.22
N ASN A 45 -7.84 -6.87 5.36
CA ASN A 45 -8.47 -6.47 6.62
C ASN A 45 -8.28 -7.47 7.77
N THR A 46 -7.92 -8.74 7.52
CA THR A 46 -7.59 -9.68 8.62
C THR A 46 -6.34 -9.25 9.38
N PHE A 47 -5.48 -8.46 8.74
CA PHE A 47 -4.25 -7.93 9.32
C PHE A 47 -4.44 -6.56 9.99
N ASN A 48 -5.66 -6.02 10.04
CA ASN A 48 -5.97 -4.77 10.74
C ASN A 48 -6.04 -4.98 12.26
N LEU A 49 -4.88 -5.27 12.83
CA LEU A 49 -4.70 -5.65 14.23
C LEU A 49 -3.92 -4.56 14.98
N THR A 50 -4.19 -4.43 16.28
CA THR A 50 -3.66 -3.31 17.09
C THR A 50 -2.27 -3.56 17.66
N ASN A 51 -1.72 -4.78 17.51
CA ASN A 51 -0.39 -5.10 18.02
C ASN A 51 0.33 -6.13 17.13
N VAL A 52 1.66 -6.10 17.21
CA VAL A 52 2.55 -6.90 16.35
C VAL A 52 2.46 -8.39 16.66
N LYS A 53 2.20 -8.78 17.92
CA LYS A 53 2.11 -10.19 18.31
C LYS A 53 0.93 -10.87 17.61
N ASP A 54 -0.23 -10.24 17.63
CA ASP A 54 -1.42 -10.78 16.97
C ASP A 54 -1.25 -10.76 15.45
N LEU A 55 -0.61 -9.71 14.90
CA LEU A 55 -0.27 -9.63 13.48
C LEU A 55 0.66 -10.77 13.04
N ARG A 56 1.67 -11.09 13.86
CA ARG A 56 2.57 -12.25 13.66
C ARG A 56 1.78 -13.56 13.71
N ALA A 57 0.85 -13.72 14.64
CA ALA A 57 0.01 -14.91 14.73
C ALA A 57 -0.90 -15.08 13.51
N GLU A 58 -1.48 -13.98 12.99
CA GLU A 58 -2.29 -14.00 11.78
C GLU A 58 -1.47 -14.39 10.55
N LEU A 59 -0.26 -13.85 10.40
CA LEU A 59 0.66 -14.20 9.31
C LEU A 59 1.08 -15.67 9.31
N LEU A 60 1.14 -16.30 10.49
CA LEU A 60 1.50 -17.73 10.63
C LEU A 60 0.36 -18.68 10.27
N LYS A 61 -0.88 -18.19 10.14
CA LYS A 61 -2.00 -19.03 9.71
C LYS A 61 -1.79 -19.46 8.26
N ALA A 62 -1.66 -20.77 8.08
CA ALA A 62 -1.67 -21.39 6.76
C ALA A 62 -3.02 -21.10 6.09
N GLN A 63 -2.95 -20.77 4.81
CA GLN A 63 -4.12 -20.55 3.96
C GLN A 63 -4.25 -21.70 2.98
N ASP A 64 -5.47 -22.16 2.71
CA ASP A 64 -5.70 -23.28 1.79
C ASP A 64 -5.15 -23.00 0.38
N TRP A 65 -5.13 -21.73 -0.03
CA TRP A 65 -4.58 -21.30 -1.32
C TRP A 65 -3.06 -21.42 -1.38
N GLU A 66 -2.34 -21.48 -0.25
CA GLU A 66 -0.88 -21.69 -0.24
C GLU A 66 -0.51 -23.12 -0.65
N ILE A 67 -1.40 -24.09 -0.40
CA ILE A 67 -1.21 -25.49 -0.77
C ILE A 67 -1.60 -25.71 -2.24
N ASN A 68 -2.71 -25.10 -2.67
CA ASN A 68 -3.24 -25.23 -4.03
C ASN A 68 -3.08 -23.93 -4.82
N TYR A 69 -1.86 -23.39 -4.81
CA TYR A 69 -1.56 -22.08 -5.37
C TYR A 69 -1.85 -22.00 -6.86
N SER A 70 -2.54 -20.93 -7.25
CA SER A 70 -2.80 -20.56 -8.63
C SER A 70 -2.48 -19.08 -8.81
N THR A 71 -1.52 -18.76 -9.67
CA THR A 71 -1.11 -17.38 -9.96
C THR A 71 -2.33 -16.51 -10.28
N ASP A 72 -3.15 -16.90 -11.26
CA ASP A 72 -4.33 -16.14 -11.69
C ASP A 72 -5.36 -15.84 -10.58
N LYS A 73 -5.37 -16.59 -9.48
CA LYS A 73 -6.38 -16.49 -8.41
C LYS A 73 -5.83 -15.99 -7.08
N ASN A 74 -4.54 -16.17 -6.84
CA ASN A 74 -3.94 -16.08 -5.51
C ASN A 74 -2.75 -15.13 -5.46
N HIS A 75 -2.26 -14.66 -6.60
CA HIS A 75 -1.09 -13.80 -6.66
C HIS A 75 -1.22 -12.56 -5.78
N ASP A 76 -2.34 -11.82 -5.88
CA ASP A 76 -2.59 -10.64 -5.04
C ASP A 76 -2.62 -10.95 -3.54
N LEU A 77 -3.15 -12.14 -3.17
CA LEU A 77 -3.22 -12.56 -1.77
C LEU A 77 -1.84 -12.90 -1.23
N ASP A 78 -1.02 -13.57 -2.03
CA ASP A 78 0.36 -13.90 -1.70
C ASP A 78 1.21 -12.64 -1.55
N TRP A 79 1.11 -11.72 -2.51
CA TRP A 79 1.75 -10.41 -2.43
C TRP A 79 1.31 -9.61 -1.20
N ALA A 80 0.01 -9.62 -0.87
CA ALA A 80 -0.47 -8.95 0.33
C ALA A 80 0.14 -9.54 1.60
N LYS A 81 0.15 -10.87 1.73
CA LYS A 81 0.77 -11.56 2.87
C LYS A 81 2.27 -11.26 2.95
N HIS A 82 2.97 -11.33 1.82
CA HIS A 82 4.41 -11.04 1.72
C HIS A 82 4.74 -9.60 2.15
N THR A 83 3.97 -8.64 1.65
CA THR A 83 4.16 -7.21 1.92
C THR A 83 3.96 -6.90 3.40
N ILE A 84 2.89 -7.40 4.00
CA ILE A 84 2.60 -7.20 5.42
C ILE A 84 3.69 -7.86 6.27
N HIS A 85 4.12 -9.07 5.93
CA HIS A 85 5.24 -9.72 6.61
C HIS A 85 6.54 -8.89 6.54
N SER A 86 6.84 -8.31 5.37
CA SER A 86 7.99 -7.43 5.18
C SER A 86 7.89 -6.15 6.01
N PHE A 87 6.71 -5.53 6.10
CA PHE A 87 6.48 -4.37 6.97
C PHE A 87 6.65 -4.68 8.45
N VAL A 88 6.14 -5.82 8.91
CA VAL A 88 6.33 -6.25 10.30
C VAL A 88 7.82 -6.39 10.61
N ARG A 89 8.59 -7.02 9.73
CA ARG A 89 10.05 -7.13 9.89
C ARG A 89 10.74 -5.77 9.89
N LEU A 90 10.32 -4.86 9.02
CA LEU A 90 10.88 -3.51 8.97
C LEU A 90 10.59 -2.74 10.26
N TYR A 91 9.37 -2.83 10.78
CA TYR A 91 8.99 -2.22 12.06
C TYR A 91 9.80 -2.78 13.23
N GLU A 92 9.85 -4.11 13.36
CA GLU A 92 10.57 -4.79 14.45
C GLU A 92 12.09 -4.58 14.40
N SER A 93 12.66 -4.36 13.20
CA SER A 93 14.08 -4.03 13.07
C SER A 93 14.48 -2.71 13.75
N GLY A 94 13.50 -1.87 14.08
CA GLY A 94 13.74 -0.54 14.65
C GLY A 94 14.24 0.49 13.65
N ASN A 95 14.43 0.13 12.38
CA ASN A 95 14.90 1.05 11.35
C ASN A 95 13.98 2.26 11.22
N LEU A 96 12.66 2.09 11.33
CA LEU A 96 11.69 3.20 11.24
C LEU A 96 11.82 4.25 12.36
N LYS A 97 12.61 4.00 13.42
CA LYS A 97 12.88 4.97 14.49
C LYS A 97 13.93 6.01 14.11
N THR A 98 14.65 5.80 13.00
CA THR A 98 15.69 6.70 12.51
C THR A 98 15.16 7.52 11.34
N VAL A 99 15.57 8.79 11.27
CA VAL A 99 15.30 9.64 10.10
C VAL A 99 16.27 9.24 8.98
N TYR A 100 15.73 8.81 7.84
CA TYR A 100 16.51 8.49 6.65
C TYR A 100 16.26 9.48 5.51
N LYS A 101 17.09 9.40 4.47
CA LYS A 101 16.85 10.09 3.20
C LYS A 101 15.63 9.48 2.51
N GLU A 102 14.93 10.30 1.71
CA GLU A 102 13.79 9.87 0.90
C GLU A 102 14.07 8.61 0.08
N SER A 103 15.27 8.51 -0.51
CA SER A 103 15.70 7.32 -1.28
C SER A 103 15.61 6.01 -0.49
N TRP A 104 15.82 6.06 0.82
CA TRP A 104 15.69 4.88 1.68
C TRP A 104 14.22 4.47 1.82
N TYR A 105 13.31 5.42 2.03
CA TYR A 105 11.87 5.15 2.10
C TYR A 105 11.35 4.64 0.75
N ASN A 106 11.84 5.19 -0.36
CA ASN A 106 11.49 4.73 -1.71
C ASN A 106 11.85 3.25 -1.91
N THR A 107 13.04 2.82 -1.47
CA THR A 107 13.49 1.42 -1.62
C THR A 107 12.95 0.45 -0.55
N ARG A 108 12.49 0.93 0.61
CA ARG A 108 12.14 0.05 1.75
C ARG A 108 10.67 0.07 2.14
N VAL A 109 9.94 1.10 1.75
CA VAL A 109 8.52 1.29 2.07
C VAL A 109 7.72 1.37 0.78
N TRP A 110 8.02 2.34 -0.09
CA TRP A 110 7.23 2.56 -1.30
C TRP A 110 7.32 1.39 -2.29
N SER A 111 8.51 0.83 -2.50
CA SER A 111 8.66 -0.33 -3.38
C SER A 111 7.78 -1.51 -2.99
N LEU A 112 7.49 -1.70 -1.69
CA LEU A 112 6.60 -2.77 -1.22
C LEU A 112 5.13 -2.47 -1.52
N ILE A 113 4.72 -1.19 -1.40
CA ILE A 113 3.36 -0.72 -1.70
C ILE A 113 3.11 -0.73 -3.21
N ASP A 114 4.11 -0.43 -4.01
CA ASP A 114 3.98 -0.50 -5.46
C ASP A 114 3.79 -1.95 -5.90
N THR A 115 4.62 -2.88 -5.38
CA THR A 115 4.62 -4.27 -5.83
C THR A 115 3.41 -5.09 -5.39
N ILE A 116 2.74 -4.72 -4.29
CA ILE A 116 1.58 -5.48 -3.79
C ILE A 116 0.37 -5.44 -4.75
N PHE A 117 0.34 -4.44 -5.65
CA PHE A 117 -0.75 -4.21 -6.59
C PHE A 117 -0.28 -4.25 -8.06
N ASP A 118 0.91 -4.80 -8.33
CA ASP A 118 1.49 -4.83 -9.68
C ASP A 118 0.57 -5.52 -10.71
N ASP A 119 -0.23 -6.50 -10.28
CA ASP A 119 -1.13 -7.28 -11.14
C ASP A 119 -2.58 -6.75 -11.17
N LEU A 120 -2.90 -5.70 -10.39
CA LEU A 120 -4.21 -5.07 -10.46
C LEU A 120 -4.24 -4.15 -11.68
N GLU A 121 -4.76 -4.66 -12.81
CA GLU A 121 -4.95 -3.91 -14.07
C GLU A 121 -5.64 -2.55 -13.89
N SER A 122 -6.42 -2.39 -12.83
CA SER A 122 -7.16 -1.17 -12.52
C SER A 122 -6.42 -0.13 -11.70
N LEU A 123 -5.30 -0.49 -11.09
CA LEU A 123 -4.41 0.44 -10.40
C LEU A 123 -3.36 0.90 -11.42
N GLN A 124 -3.69 1.94 -12.19
CA GLN A 124 -2.61 2.73 -12.79
C GLN A 124 -1.86 3.41 -11.65
N VAL A 125 -0.77 2.78 -11.20
CA VAL A 125 0.23 3.47 -10.40
C VAL A 125 0.81 4.56 -11.31
N VAL A 126 0.38 5.79 -11.09
CA VAL A 126 0.96 6.96 -11.76
C VAL A 126 2.40 7.07 -11.25
N ARG A 127 3.35 6.56 -12.03
CA ARG A 127 4.79 6.70 -11.78
C ARG A 127 5.27 8.12 -12.06
#